data_AF-A0A1N6WIQ2-F1
#
_entry.id   AF-A0A1N6WIQ2-F1
#
_cell.length_a   1.000
_cell.length_b   1.000
_cell.length_c   1.000
_cell.angle_alpha   90.00
_cell.angle_beta   90.00
_cell.angle_gamma   90.00
#
_symmetry.space_group_name_H-M   'P 1'
#
loop_
_entity.id
_entity.type
_entity.pdbx_description
1 polymer ?
#
loop_
_entity_poly.entity_id
_entity_poly.type
_entity_poly.pdbx_seq_one_letter_code
_entity_poly.pdbx_strand_id
1 'polypeptide(L)'
;MVAAALDHPGLRLTAAELVALRPPARAGRETPASRRPGALASRAPGQGMDLREIRAFAQGDDLRRLDPSATARTGQLHVRSFHDDRDDSTLLIADFRPAMLWGTGTALRSVRGARALARIGWQGVARGGSVALVAVGDGPPALLAAGTGAAQMQAVAAALARVHDAALARAAQAAGRSSGQASGPAQGLAPVLAQARRLAPPGAQVHLATGPEGLEGADAALARLARGRRVSLHLILDPAETAPPAAGLAVHDGRAARHGRLCAHDPLPLMARLRGLGLRVATVLPDDTG
;
A
#
# COMPACT_ATOMS: atom_id res chain seq x y z
N MET A 1 -10.85 21.23 -10.37
CA MET A 1 -9.76 21.52 -11.34
C MET A 1 -8.55 21.94 -10.53
N VAL A 2 -7.39 21.32 -10.75
CA VAL A 2 -6.14 21.69 -10.07
C VAL A 2 -5.61 22.99 -10.69
N ALA A 3 -5.02 23.87 -9.89
CA ALA A 3 -4.43 25.11 -10.39
C ALA A 3 -3.27 24.80 -11.36
N ALA A 4 -3.15 25.55 -12.46
CA ALA A 4 -2.12 25.32 -13.47
C ALA A 4 -0.69 25.30 -12.90
N ALA A 5 -0.42 26.11 -11.87
CA ALA A 5 0.87 26.14 -11.18
C ALA A 5 1.25 24.82 -10.48
N LEU A 6 0.26 23.97 -10.18
CA LEU A 6 0.48 22.66 -9.55
C LEU A 6 0.55 21.53 -10.58
N ASP A 7 0.26 21.79 -11.87
CA ASP A 7 0.30 20.81 -12.95
C ASP A 7 1.75 20.55 -13.42
N HIS A 8 2.56 20.00 -12.51
CA HIS A 8 3.97 19.70 -12.74
C HIS A 8 4.30 18.28 -12.26
N PRO A 9 5.13 17.51 -12.99
CA PRO A 9 5.65 16.23 -12.52
C PRO A 9 6.23 16.32 -11.09
N GLY A 10 5.82 15.41 -10.21
CA GLY A 10 6.26 15.44 -8.81
C GLY A 10 5.40 16.32 -7.89
N LEU A 11 4.70 17.32 -8.42
CA LEU A 11 3.69 18.07 -7.67
C LEU A 11 2.31 17.44 -7.81
N ARG A 12 1.86 17.20 -9.05
CA ARG A 12 0.59 16.55 -9.35
C ARG A 12 0.80 15.10 -9.74
N LEU A 13 -0.03 14.22 -9.18
CA LEU A 13 -0.02 12.80 -9.49
C LEU A 13 -0.96 12.49 -10.66
N THR A 14 -0.46 11.87 -11.73
CA THR A 14 -1.30 11.46 -12.86
C THR A 14 -1.49 9.94 -12.91
N ALA A 15 -2.65 9.50 -13.41
CA ALA A 15 -2.90 8.06 -13.59
C ALA A 15 -1.96 7.45 -14.63
N ALA A 16 -1.63 8.20 -15.69
CA ALA A 16 -0.73 7.75 -16.76
C ALA A 16 0.68 7.45 -16.22
N GLU A 17 1.20 8.34 -15.37
CA GLU A 17 2.47 8.13 -14.68
C GLU A 17 2.46 6.86 -13.83
N LEU A 18 1.42 6.62 -13.03
CA LEU A 18 1.30 5.42 -12.20
C LEU A 18 1.15 4.13 -13.01
N VAL A 19 0.49 4.20 -14.18
CA VAL A 19 0.39 3.06 -15.10
C VAL A 19 1.73 2.78 -15.77
N ALA A 20 2.52 3.81 -16.08
CA ALA A 20 3.86 3.68 -16.66
C ALA A 20 4.85 2.98 -15.71
N LEU A 21 4.60 2.98 -14.39
CA LEU A 21 5.38 2.24 -13.39
C LEU A 21 5.21 0.70 -13.46
N ARG A 22 4.39 0.20 -14.39
CA ARG A 22 4.24 -1.23 -14.61
C ARG A 22 5.61 -1.84 -14.95
N PRO A 23 6.06 -2.88 -14.23
CA PRO A 23 7.30 -3.55 -14.56
C PRO A 23 7.17 -4.24 -15.92
N PRO A 24 8.28 -4.39 -16.68
CA PRO A 24 8.27 -5.14 -17.93
C PRO A 24 7.73 -6.55 -17.68
N ALA A 25 6.95 -7.06 -18.64
CA ALA A 25 6.36 -8.38 -18.53
C ALA A 25 7.45 -9.44 -18.36
N ARG A 26 7.52 -10.09 -17.20
CA ARG A 26 8.33 -11.29 -17.02
C ARG A 26 7.61 -12.44 -17.70
N ALA A 27 8.31 -13.16 -18.59
CA ALA A 27 7.83 -14.41 -19.15
C ALA A 27 7.68 -15.44 -18.02
N GLY A 28 6.45 -15.81 -17.69
CA GLY A 28 6.14 -16.69 -16.57
C GLY A 28 4.79 -16.33 -15.96
N ARG A 29 3.72 -16.63 -16.68
CA ARG A 29 2.35 -16.34 -16.27
C ARG A 29 1.92 -17.45 -15.30
N GLU A 30 1.85 -17.17 -14.00
CA GLU A 30 1.21 -18.10 -13.05
C GLU A 30 -0.31 -18.01 -13.24
N THR A 31 -0.91 -19.11 -13.66
CA THR A 31 -2.35 -19.21 -13.92
C THR A 31 -3.10 -19.17 -12.57
N PRO A 32 -4.13 -18.33 -12.42
CA PRO A 32 -4.91 -18.28 -11.18
C PRO A 32 -5.63 -19.62 -10.93
N ALA A 33 -5.62 -20.06 -9.67
CA ALA A 33 -6.16 -21.33 -9.20
C ALA A 33 -7.69 -21.40 -9.26
N SER A 34 -8.36 -20.28 -8.98
CA SER A 34 -9.82 -20.27 -8.86
C SER A 34 -10.46 -18.96 -9.31
N ARG A 35 -11.81 -18.96 -9.38
CA ARG A 35 -12.63 -17.78 -9.69
C ARG A 35 -12.65 -16.72 -8.57
N ARG A 36 -11.96 -16.93 -7.45
CA ARG A 36 -11.81 -15.90 -6.41
C ARG A 36 -10.67 -14.94 -6.76
N PRO A 37 -10.88 -13.61 -6.73
CA PRO A 37 -9.79 -12.65 -6.86
C PRO A 37 -8.68 -12.93 -5.84
N GLY A 38 -7.45 -13.18 -6.28
CA GLY A 38 -6.29 -13.36 -5.41
C GLY A 38 -5.94 -14.80 -5.02
N ALA A 39 -6.68 -15.81 -5.47
CA ALA A 39 -6.33 -17.21 -5.24
C ALA A 39 -5.19 -17.66 -6.18
N LEU A 40 -3.99 -17.78 -5.62
CA LEU A 40 -2.83 -18.38 -6.26
C LEU A 40 -2.69 -19.84 -5.87
N ALA A 41 -2.45 -20.71 -6.85
CA ALA A 41 -1.98 -22.07 -6.59
C ALA A 41 -0.53 -21.96 -6.13
N SER A 42 -0.27 -22.18 -4.85
CA SER A 42 1.11 -22.26 -4.40
C SER A 42 1.74 -23.56 -4.93
N ARG A 43 3.00 -23.52 -5.40
CA ARG A 43 3.75 -24.72 -5.81
C ARG A 43 4.01 -25.72 -4.66
N ALA A 44 3.81 -25.29 -3.41
CA ALA A 44 3.94 -26.15 -2.25
C ALA A 44 2.67 -27.00 -2.03
N PRO A 45 2.80 -28.29 -1.67
CA PRO A 45 1.67 -29.12 -1.31
C PRO A 45 0.94 -28.55 -0.08
N GLY A 46 -0.38 -28.51 -0.11
CA GLY A 46 -1.21 -27.88 0.92
C GLY A 46 -2.62 -28.45 1.04
N GLN A 47 -3.54 -27.64 1.58
CA GLN A 47 -4.97 -27.99 1.76
C GLN A 47 -5.90 -27.22 0.81
N GLY A 48 -5.39 -26.63 -0.27
CA GLY A 48 -6.22 -25.92 -1.23
C GLY A 48 -7.13 -26.85 -2.03
N MET A 49 -7.94 -26.27 -2.90
CA MET A 49 -8.94 -27.03 -3.67
C MET A 49 -8.41 -27.57 -5.00
N ASP A 50 -7.26 -27.06 -5.47
CA ASP A 50 -6.69 -27.43 -6.76
C ASP A 50 -5.82 -28.69 -6.68
N LEU A 51 -6.21 -29.73 -7.42
CA LEU A 51 -5.45 -30.97 -7.54
C LEU A 51 -4.06 -30.67 -8.13
N ARG A 52 -3.01 -30.97 -7.38
CA ARG A 52 -1.61 -30.82 -7.79
C ARG A 52 -1.13 -32.04 -8.55
N GLU A 53 -1.25 -33.20 -7.92
CA GLU A 53 -0.88 -34.48 -8.51
C GLU A 53 -1.58 -35.62 -7.77
N ILE A 54 -1.76 -36.73 -8.48
CA ILE A 54 -2.15 -38.02 -7.89
C ILE A 54 -0.88 -38.86 -7.85
N ARG A 55 -0.45 -39.26 -6.65
CA ARG A 55 0.76 -40.06 -6.45
C ARG A 55 0.48 -41.32 -5.65
N ALA A 56 1.40 -42.27 -5.67
CA ALA A 56 1.34 -43.43 -4.79
C ALA A 56 1.34 -43.00 -3.31
N PHE A 57 0.54 -43.69 -2.51
CA PHE A 57 0.45 -43.51 -1.06
C PHE A 57 1.81 -43.79 -0.40
N ALA A 58 2.19 -42.92 0.54
CA ALA A 58 3.33 -43.11 1.41
C ALA A 58 2.87 -43.15 2.88
N GLN A 59 3.63 -43.83 3.73
CA GLN A 59 3.31 -43.94 5.14
C GLN A 59 3.29 -42.56 5.80
N GLY A 60 2.18 -42.22 6.46
CA GLY A 60 1.93 -40.89 7.04
C GLY A 60 0.97 -40.01 6.23
N ASP A 61 0.59 -40.41 5.02
CA ASP A 61 -0.44 -39.71 4.24
C ASP A 61 -1.84 -39.88 4.85
N ASP A 62 -2.66 -38.83 4.75
CA ASP A 62 -4.06 -38.84 5.21
C ASP A 62 -4.94 -39.66 4.27
N LEU A 63 -5.49 -40.77 4.76
CA LEU A 63 -6.37 -41.68 4.00
C LEU A 63 -7.62 -40.98 3.46
N ARG A 64 -8.06 -39.86 4.05
CA ARG A 64 -9.19 -39.06 3.53
C ARG A 64 -8.89 -38.43 2.17
N ARG A 65 -7.62 -38.38 1.75
CA ARG A 65 -7.17 -37.86 0.46
C ARG A 65 -6.96 -38.95 -0.59
N LEU A 66 -7.35 -40.20 -0.33
CA LEU A 66 -7.27 -41.27 -1.33
C LEU A 66 -8.03 -40.91 -2.61
N ASP A 67 -7.46 -41.26 -3.76
CA ASP A 67 -8.13 -41.24 -5.05
C ASP A 67 -8.69 -42.64 -5.35
N PRO A 68 -10.01 -42.87 -5.22
CA PRO A 68 -10.58 -44.20 -5.42
C PRO A 68 -10.41 -44.69 -6.86
N SER A 69 -10.45 -43.78 -7.83
CA SER A 69 -10.40 -44.12 -9.26
C SER A 69 -9.00 -44.52 -9.73
N ALA A 70 -7.96 -43.86 -9.26
CA ALA A 70 -6.56 -44.24 -9.53
C ALA A 70 -6.20 -45.53 -8.77
N THR A 71 -6.69 -45.67 -7.53
CA THR A 71 -6.50 -46.89 -6.74
C THR A 71 -7.16 -48.10 -7.40
N ALA A 72 -8.40 -47.97 -7.87
CA ALA A 72 -9.12 -49.05 -8.54
C ALA A 72 -8.45 -49.48 -9.85
N ARG A 73 -7.87 -48.54 -10.62
CA ARG A 73 -7.20 -48.85 -11.90
C ARG A 73 -5.84 -49.52 -11.73
N THR A 74 -5.09 -49.17 -10.69
CA THR A 74 -3.70 -49.62 -10.52
C THR A 74 -3.56 -50.75 -9.50
N GLY A 75 -4.58 -50.98 -8.65
CA GLY A 75 -4.50 -51.90 -7.52
C GLY A 75 -3.59 -51.43 -6.38
N GLN A 76 -3.02 -50.22 -6.48
CA GLN A 76 -2.13 -49.62 -5.48
C GLN A 76 -2.78 -48.36 -4.91
N LEU A 77 -2.61 -48.10 -3.61
CA LEU A 77 -3.18 -46.91 -2.97
C LEU A 77 -2.58 -45.64 -3.59
N HIS A 78 -3.44 -44.74 -4.06
CA HIS A 78 -3.08 -43.44 -4.60
C HIS A 78 -3.72 -42.32 -3.78
N VAL A 79 -2.97 -41.26 -3.50
CA VAL A 79 -3.45 -40.07 -2.78
C VAL A 79 -3.42 -38.84 -3.67
N ARG A 80 -4.44 -38.00 -3.51
CA ARG A 80 -4.54 -36.67 -4.12
C ARG A 80 -3.76 -35.68 -3.26
N SER A 81 -2.76 -35.04 -3.85
CA SER A 81 -2.17 -33.85 -3.25
C SER A 81 -2.78 -32.61 -3.90
N PHE A 82 -2.96 -31.56 -3.11
CA PHE A 82 -3.53 -30.30 -3.56
C PHE A 82 -2.50 -29.18 -3.44
N HIS A 83 -2.59 -28.16 -4.28
CA HIS A 83 -1.84 -26.94 -4.10
C HIS A 83 -2.31 -26.23 -2.82
N ASP A 84 -1.44 -25.51 -2.13
CA ASP A 84 -1.87 -24.59 -1.07
C ASP A 84 -2.62 -23.40 -1.70
N ASP A 85 -3.83 -23.11 -1.23
CA ASP A 85 -4.58 -21.91 -1.66
C ASP A 85 -3.93 -20.69 -0.98
N ARG A 86 -3.06 -19.98 -1.71
CA ARG A 86 -2.52 -18.71 -1.22
C ARG A 86 -3.37 -17.56 -1.70
N ASP A 87 -4.05 -16.92 -0.76
CA ASP A 87 -4.73 -15.66 -0.97
C ASP A 87 -3.68 -14.52 -0.99
N ASP A 88 -3.11 -14.19 -2.16
CA ASP A 88 -2.21 -13.03 -2.32
C ASP A 88 -3.01 -11.75 -2.46
N SER A 89 -3.76 -11.45 -1.39
CA SER A 89 -4.55 -10.24 -1.26
C SER A 89 -3.70 -9.09 -0.73
N THR A 90 -3.58 -8.03 -1.52
CA THR A 90 -2.81 -6.83 -1.21
C THR A 90 -3.75 -5.65 -1.01
N LEU A 91 -3.63 -4.95 0.12
CA LEU A 91 -4.30 -3.68 0.39
C LEU A 91 -3.29 -2.54 0.37
N LEU A 92 -3.51 -1.55 -0.50
CA LEU A 92 -2.73 -0.32 -0.56
C LEU A 92 -3.46 0.77 0.23
N ILE A 93 -2.74 1.50 1.08
CA ILE A 93 -3.26 2.64 1.84
C ILE A 93 -2.38 3.87 1.53
N ALA A 94 -2.94 4.81 0.76
CA ALA A 94 -2.26 6.04 0.36
C ALA A 94 -2.72 7.22 1.20
N ASP A 95 -1.76 7.99 1.72
CA ASP A 95 -2.01 9.19 2.52
C ASP A 95 -1.73 10.47 1.73
N PHE A 96 -2.79 11.25 1.49
CA PHE A 96 -2.79 12.56 0.83
C PHE A 96 -3.34 13.66 1.76
N ARG A 97 -3.27 13.45 3.08
CA ARG A 97 -3.58 14.50 4.06
C ARG A 97 -2.56 15.64 3.96
N PRO A 98 -2.85 16.84 4.51
CA PRO A 98 -1.97 18.01 4.39
C PRO A 98 -0.50 17.76 4.74
N ALA A 99 -0.21 16.92 5.75
CA ALA A 99 1.15 16.54 6.13
C ALA A 99 1.96 15.82 5.03
N MET A 100 1.29 15.33 3.98
CA MET A 100 1.90 14.66 2.82
C MET A 100 1.99 15.58 1.59
N LEU A 101 1.37 16.75 1.59
CA LEU A 101 1.29 17.66 0.43
C LEU A 101 2.44 18.68 0.39
N TRP A 102 3.65 18.24 0.73
CA TRP A 102 4.87 19.06 0.67
C TRP A 102 6.10 18.20 0.34
N GLY A 103 7.20 18.86 -0.04
CA GLY A 103 8.52 18.25 -0.24
C GLY A 103 9.53 19.27 -0.78
N THR A 104 10.83 19.09 -0.50
CA THR A 104 11.90 19.99 -0.98
C THR A 104 12.72 19.40 -2.13
N GLY A 105 12.45 18.16 -2.53
CA GLY A 105 13.10 17.47 -3.64
C GLY A 105 12.33 17.58 -4.96
N THR A 106 12.37 16.51 -5.75
CA THR A 106 11.73 16.42 -7.07
C THR A 106 10.23 16.11 -7.02
N ALA A 107 9.69 15.76 -5.85
CA ALA A 107 8.30 15.40 -5.69
C ALA A 107 7.79 15.58 -4.25
N LEU A 108 6.49 15.82 -4.10
CA LEU A 108 5.80 15.81 -2.81
C LEU A 108 5.84 14.41 -2.18
N ARG A 109 5.78 14.33 -0.85
CA ARG A 109 5.66 13.05 -0.13
C ARG A 109 4.48 12.22 -0.61
N SER A 110 3.33 12.86 -0.85
CA SER A 110 2.13 12.21 -1.37
C SER A 110 2.40 11.50 -2.69
N VAL A 111 3.11 12.16 -3.61
CA VAL A 111 3.44 11.60 -4.93
C VAL A 111 4.41 10.43 -4.78
N ARG A 112 5.46 10.61 -3.98
CA ARG A 112 6.45 9.56 -3.68
C ARG A 112 5.80 8.31 -3.07
N GLY A 113 4.92 8.49 -2.08
CA GLY A 113 4.16 7.42 -1.46
C GLY A 113 3.24 6.70 -2.44
N ALA A 114 2.54 7.44 -3.30
CA ALA A 114 1.67 6.84 -4.33
C ALA A 114 2.46 6.04 -5.37
N ARG A 115 3.61 6.54 -5.83
CA ARG A 115 4.50 5.81 -6.76
C ARG A 115 4.98 4.49 -6.15
N ALA A 116 5.42 4.52 -4.89
CA ALA A 116 5.84 3.32 -4.17
C ALA A 116 4.70 2.30 -4.07
N LEU A 117 3.49 2.74 -3.69
CA LEU A 117 2.31 1.87 -3.63
C LEU A 117 1.91 1.32 -4.99
N ALA A 118 1.98 2.12 -6.06
CA ALA A 118 1.66 1.67 -7.41
C ALA A 118 2.62 0.57 -7.88
N ARG A 119 3.93 0.70 -7.62
CA ARG A 119 4.90 -0.37 -7.91
C ARG A 119 4.56 -1.66 -7.16
N ILE A 120 4.23 -1.55 -5.87
CA ILE A 120 3.82 -2.71 -5.05
C ILE A 120 2.54 -3.34 -5.61
N GLY A 121 1.54 -2.53 -5.98
CA GLY A 121 0.30 -3.00 -6.60
C GLY A 121 0.57 -3.74 -7.91
N TRP A 122 1.42 -3.18 -8.78
CA TRP A 122 1.84 -3.82 -10.02
C TRP A 122 2.55 -5.16 -9.78
N GLN A 123 3.43 -5.23 -8.78
CA GLN A 123 4.06 -6.48 -8.37
C GLN A 123 3.03 -7.49 -7.84
N GLY A 124 2.03 -7.03 -7.08
CA GLY A 124 0.92 -7.86 -6.59
C GLY A 124 0.13 -8.50 -7.73
N VAL A 125 -0.34 -7.70 -8.69
CA VAL A 125 -1.09 -8.24 -9.84
C VAL A 125 -0.21 -9.08 -10.77
N ALA A 126 1.10 -8.81 -10.86
CA ALA A 126 2.04 -9.62 -11.64
C ALA A 126 2.22 -11.03 -11.06
N ARG A 127 2.08 -11.18 -9.74
CA ARG A 127 2.02 -12.49 -9.07
C ARG A 127 0.66 -13.18 -9.22
N GLY A 128 -0.34 -12.51 -9.81
CA GLY A 128 -1.73 -12.99 -9.91
C GLY A 128 -2.58 -12.68 -8.67
N GLY A 129 -2.04 -11.91 -7.72
CA GLY A 129 -2.73 -11.49 -6.51
C GLY A 129 -3.84 -10.45 -6.75
N SER A 130 -4.68 -10.25 -5.75
CA SER A 130 -5.70 -9.20 -5.77
C SER A 130 -5.16 -7.91 -5.13
N VAL A 131 -5.62 -6.76 -5.62
CA VAL A 131 -5.22 -5.45 -5.09
C VAL A 131 -6.46 -4.64 -4.76
N ALA A 132 -6.55 -4.16 -3.53
CA ALA A 132 -7.53 -3.20 -3.06
C ALA A 132 -6.84 -1.87 -2.70
N LEU A 133 -7.62 -0.78 -2.62
CA LEU A 133 -7.10 0.56 -2.31
C LEU A 133 -7.95 1.25 -1.24
N VAL A 134 -7.27 1.93 -0.32
CA VAL A 134 -7.80 3.02 0.49
C VAL A 134 -6.94 4.26 0.25
N ALA A 135 -7.52 5.34 -0.25
CA ALA A 135 -6.82 6.62 -0.36
C ALA A 135 -7.48 7.63 0.57
N VAL A 136 -6.71 8.19 1.50
CA VAL A 136 -7.16 9.22 2.45
C VAL A 136 -6.63 10.58 2.03
N GLY A 137 -7.47 11.61 2.14
CA GLY A 137 -7.08 13.01 2.05
C GLY A 137 -7.83 13.80 3.11
N ASP A 138 -8.07 15.08 2.86
CA ASP A 138 -8.85 15.95 3.76
C ASP A 138 -10.38 15.82 3.57
N GLY A 139 -10.84 14.68 3.08
CA GLY A 139 -12.23 14.40 2.72
C GLY A 139 -12.55 12.91 2.87
N PRO A 140 -13.76 12.46 2.47
CA PRO A 140 -14.12 11.05 2.61
C PRO A 140 -13.13 10.16 1.85
N PRO A 141 -12.64 9.07 2.47
CA PRO A 141 -11.66 8.21 1.86
C PRO A 141 -12.25 7.50 0.63
N ALA A 142 -11.45 7.38 -0.43
CA ALA A 142 -11.82 6.57 -1.57
C ALA A 142 -11.46 5.11 -1.29
N LEU A 143 -12.43 4.22 -1.49
CA LEU A 143 -12.27 2.78 -1.33
C LEU A 143 -12.42 2.12 -2.70
N LEU A 144 -11.50 1.24 -3.05
CA LEU A 144 -11.62 0.34 -4.20
C LEU A 144 -11.54 -1.09 -3.68
N ALA A 145 -12.57 -1.88 -4.00
CA ALA A 145 -12.60 -3.29 -3.66
C ALA A 145 -11.46 -4.05 -4.36
N ALA A 146 -11.12 -5.21 -3.81
CA ALA A 146 -10.09 -6.07 -4.37
C ALA A 146 -10.46 -6.51 -5.80
N GLY A 147 -9.54 -6.31 -6.73
CA GLY A 147 -9.63 -6.80 -8.11
C GLY A 147 -8.28 -7.34 -8.58
N THR A 148 -8.21 -7.87 -9.79
CA THR A 148 -6.99 -8.48 -10.33
C THR A 148 -6.59 -7.88 -11.67
N GLY A 149 -5.33 -8.11 -12.05
CA GLY A 149 -4.81 -7.77 -13.38
C GLY A 149 -4.64 -6.27 -13.64
N ALA A 150 -4.35 -5.95 -14.91
CA ALA A 150 -4.00 -4.59 -15.30
C ALA A 150 -5.17 -3.59 -15.21
N ALA A 151 -6.40 -4.03 -15.49
CA ALA A 151 -7.59 -3.19 -15.36
C ALA A 151 -7.78 -2.70 -13.91
N GLN A 152 -7.53 -3.56 -12.92
CA GLN A 152 -7.56 -3.16 -11.52
C GLN A 152 -6.50 -2.08 -11.24
N MET A 153 -5.27 -2.26 -11.72
CA MET A 153 -4.22 -1.26 -11.50
C MET A 153 -4.49 0.07 -12.21
N GLN A 154 -5.18 0.06 -13.36
CA GLN A 154 -5.66 1.29 -14.00
C GLN A 154 -6.71 2.00 -13.12
N ALA A 155 -7.64 1.25 -12.52
CA ALA A 155 -8.61 1.80 -11.58
C ALA A 155 -7.97 2.35 -10.30
N VAL A 156 -6.97 1.65 -9.76
CA VAL A 156 -6.14 2.11 -8.63
C VAL A 156 -5.43 3.43 -8.99
N ALA A 157 -4.76 3.49 -10.15
CA ALA A 157 -4.06 4.67 -10.61
C ALA A 157 -5.00 5.88 -10.79
N ALA A 158 -6.17 5.67 -11.40
CA ALA A 158 -7.19 6.70 -11.57
C ALA A 158 -7.74 7.19 -10.22
N ALA A 159 -7.98 6.28 -9.27
CA ALA A 159 -8.44 6.64 -7.93
C ALA A 159 -7.39 7.45 -7.16
N LEU A 160 -6.11 7.02 -7.19
CA LEU A 160 -5.01 7.76 -6.55
C LEU A 160 -4.88 9.18 -7.12
N ALA A 161 -4.83 9.31 -8.44
CA ALA A 161 -4.74 10.62 -9.10
C ALA A 161 -5.92 11.53 -8.75
N ARG A 162 -7.16 10.99 -8.78
CA ARG A 162 -8.36 11.76 -8.47
C ARG A 162 -8.40 12.25 -7.02
N VAL A 163 -8.02 11.41 -6.05
CA VAL A 163 -8.01 11.81 -4.63
C VAL A 163 -6.88 12.81 -4.37
N HIS A 164 -5.74 12.63 -5.02
CA HIS A 164 -4.61 13.57 -4.94
C HIS A 164 -4.98 14.94 -5.51
N ASP A 165 -5.60 15.00 -6.69
CA ASP A 165 -6.11 16.25 -7.29
C ASP A 165 -7.10 16.96 -6.35
N ALA A 166 -8.00 16.21 -5.70
CA ALA A 166 -8.94 16.75 -4.73
C ALA A 166 -8.24 17.29 -3.48
N ALA A 167 -7.18 16.64 -3.02
CA ALA A 167 -6.39 17.07 -1.88
C ALA A 167 -5.61 18.37 -2.18
N LEU A 168 -4.97 18.45 -3.36
CA LEU A 168 -4.31 19.68 -3.84
C LEU A 168 -5.28 20.85 -3.97
N ALA A 169 -6.47 20.63 -4.55
CA ALA A 169 -7.48 21.67 -4.69
C ALA A 169 -7.95 22.21 -3.33
N ARG A 170 -8.15 21.33 -2.34
CA ARG A 170 -8.52 21.74 -0.97
C ARG A 170 -7.40 22.51 -0.28
N ALA A 171 -6.15 22.07 -0.42
CA ALA A 171 -4.99 22.77 0.14
C ALA A 171 -4.84 24.18 -0.44
N ALA A 172 -5.01 24.34 -1.75
CA ALA A 172 -4.98 25.66 -2.39
C ALA A 172 -6.11 26.58 -1.88
N GLN A 173 -7.32 26.05 -1.69
CA GLN A 173 -8.45 26.80 -1.11
C GLN A 173 -8.26 27.14 0.37
N ALA A 174 -7.52 26.33 1.12
CA ALA A 174 -7.18 26.62 2.51
C ALA A 174 -6.12 27.73 2.59
N ALA A 175 -5.11 27.72 1.71
CA ALA A 175 -4.09 28.76 1.65
C ALA A 175 -4.65 30.15 1.26
N GLY A 176 -5.70 30.19 0.43
CA GLY A 176 -6.39 31.43 0.07
C GLY A 176 -7.34 31.99 1.14
N ARG A 177 -7.66 31.22 2.19
CA ARG A 177 -8.51 31.67 3.29
C ARG A 177 -7.64 32.27 4.39
N SER A 178 -7.89 33.53 4.76
CA SER A 178 -7.32 34.12 5.96
C SER A 178 -7.66 33.23 7.16
N SER A 179 -6.66 33.04 8.01
CA SER A 179 -6.47 32.05 9.08
C SER A 179 -7.47 31.97 10.23
N GLY A 180 -8.69 32.44 10.05
CA GLY A 180 -9.72 32.45 11.09
C GLY A 180 -10.73 31.30 11.00
N GLN A 181 -10.75 30.51 9.93
CA GLN A 181 -11.70 29.40 9.79
C GLN A 181 -10.95 28.08 9.73
N ALA A 182 -10.79 27.47 10.91
CA ALA A 182 -10.28 26.10 11.03
C ALA A 182 -11.11 25.18 10.13
N SER A 183 -10.47 24.59 9.13
CA SER A 183 -10.97 23.37 8.49
C SER A 183 -11.37 22.38 9.58
N GLY A 184 -12.48 21.67 9.40
CA GLY A 184 -12.98 20.69 10.37
C GLY A 184 -11.91 19.69 10.83
N PRO A 185 -12.18 18.91 11.90
CA PRO A 185 -11.15 18.08 12.55
C PRO A 185 -10.40 17.26 11.51
N ALA A 186 -9.08 17.50 11.41
CA ALA A 186 -8.20 16.79 10.49
C ALA A 186 -8.43 15.28 10.70
N GLN A 187 -8.82 14.58 9.63
CA GLN A 187 -9.22 13.20 9.76
C GLN A 187 -7.99 12.35 10.13
N GLY A 188 -7.98 11.85 11.36
CA GLY A 188 -6.91 10.98 11.85
C GLY A 188 -6.82 9.67 11.06
N LEU A 189 -5.70 8.97 11.17
CA LEU A 189 -5.49 7.72 10.45
C LEU A 189 -6.32 6.55 11.03
N ALA A 190 -6.68 6.62 12.32
CA ALA A 190 -7.42 5.57 13.01
C ALA A 190 -8.74 5.11 12.34
N PRO A 191 -9.67 6.00 11.91
CA PRO A 191 -10.89 5.59 11.19
C PRO A 191 -10.58 4.92 9.84
N VAL A 192 -9.56 5.39 9.14
CA VAL A 192 -9.11 4.82 7.86
C VAL A 192 -8.59 3.40 8.07
N LEU A 193 -7.79 3.18 9.12
CA LEU A 193 -7.30 1.85 9.49
C LEU A 193 -8.43 0.91 9.92
N ALA A 194 -9.48 1.44 10.55
CA ALA A 194 -10.68 0.66 10.88
C ALA A 194 -11.47 0.21 9.63
N GLN A 195 -11.51 1.05 8.59
CA GLN A 195 -12.06 0.69 7.28
C GLN A 195 -11.16 -0.32 6.54
N ALA A 196 -9.85 -0.10 6.54
CA ALA A 196 -8.85 -0.98 5.95
C ALA A 196 -8.97 -2.42 6.48
N ARG A 197 -9.21 -2.60 7.79
CA ARG A 197 -9.43 -3.93 8.39
C ARG A 197 -10.61 -4.70 7.81
N ARG A 198 -11.62 -4.00 7.27
CA ARG A 198 -12.79 -4.64 6.62
C ARG A 198 -12.51 -5.04 5.18
N LEU A 199 -11.59 -4.34 4.51
CA LEU A 199 -11.19 -4.60 3.13
C LEU A 199 -10.07 -5.64 3.02
N ALA A 200 -9.20 -5.73 4.03
CA ALA A 200 -8.12 -6.71 4.07
C ALA A 200 -8.60 -8.00 4.74
N PRO A 201 -8.69 -9.14 4.03
CA PRO A 201 -8.96 -10.43 4.67
C PRO A 201 -7.83 -10.83 5.63
N PRO A 202 -8.04 -11.81 6.53
CA PRO A 202 -6.95 -12.44 7.27
C PRO A 202 -5.87 -12.97 6.31
N GLY A 203 -4.60 -12.81 6.65
CA GLY A 203 -3.45 -13.19 5.82
C GLY A 203 -3.02 -12.13 4.80
N ALA A 204 -3.85 -11.12 4.53
CA ALA A 204 -3.56 -10.08 3.54
C ALA A 204 -2.28 -9.29 3.86
N GLN A 205 -1.63 -8.83 2.80
CA GLN A 205 -0.52 -7.89 2.85
C GLN A 205 -1.09 -6.47 2.83
N VAL A 206 -0.72 -5.63 3.79
CA VAL A 206 -1.19 -4.24 3.85
C VAL A 206 0.01 -3.32 3.75
N HIS A 207 -0.02 -2.41 2.77
CA HIS A 207 1.03 -1.43 2.56
C HIS A 207 0.48 -0.03 2.79
N LEU A 208 1.04 0.67 3.78
CA LEU A 208 0.66 2.04 4.14
C LEU A 208 1.81 2.98 3.79
N ALA A 209 1.57 4.01 2.97
CA ALA A 209 2.53 5.09 2.75
C ALA A 209 2.07 6.37 3.44
N THR A 210 2.86 6.86 4.40
CA THR A 210 2.55 8.05 5.20
C THR A 210 3.84 8.64 5.82
N GLY A 211 3.76 9.87 6.33
CA GLY A 211 4.82 10.53 7.08
C GLY A 211 4.72 10.28 8.59
N PRO A 212 5.75 10.65 9.38
CA PRO A 212 5.74 10.55 10.83
C PRO A 212 4.53 11.21 11.50
N GLU A 213 4.16 12.40 11.03
CA GLU A 213 3.06 13.22 11.55
C GLU A 213 1.71 12.53 11.37
N GLY A 214 1.58 11.74 10.30
CA GLY A 214 0.37 11.00 9.99
C GLY A 214 0.06 9.86 10.96
N LEU A 215 1.04 9.46 11.79
CA LEU A 215 0.97 8.31 12.69
C LEU A 215 0.64 8.66 14.13
N GLU A 216 0.58 9.95 14.48
CA GLU A 216 0.22 10.38 15.82
C GLU A 216 -1.15 9.82 16.23
N GLY A 217 -1.20 9.16 17.39
CA GLY A 217 -2.41 8.51 17.92
C GLY A 217 -2.90 7.27 17.14
N ALA A 218 -2.15 6.77 16.15
CA ALA A 218 -2.58 5.64 15.31
C ALA A 218 -2.18 4.26 15.86
N ASP A 219 -1.32 4.18 16.88
CA ASP A 219 -0.69 2.95 17.39
C ASP A 219 -1.71 1.83 17.69
N ALA A 220 -2.79 2.12 18.43
CA ALA A 220 -3.81 1.12 18.75
C ALA A 220 -4.56 0.61 17.50
N ALA A 221 -4.78 1.47 16.51
CA ALA A 221 -5.41 1.09 15.26
C ALA A 221 -4.47 0.25 14.37
N LEU A 222 -3.19 0.60 14.32
CA LEU A 222 -2.14 -0.14 13.61
C LEU A 222 -1.94 -1.54 14.20
N ALA A 223 -1.79 -1.64 15.53
CA ALA A 223 -1.66 -2.93 16.21
C ALA A 223 -2.86 -3.85 15.93
N ARG A 224 -4.08 -3.27 15.92
CA ARG A 224 -5.32 -4.01 15.63
C ARG A 224 -5.45 -4.40 14.15
N LEU A 225 -4.85 -3.64 13.23
CA LEU A 225 -4.75 -4.01 11.81
C LEU A 225 -3.71 -5.12 11.60
N ALA A 226 -2.58 -5.08 12.31
CA ALA A 226 -1.51 -6.07 12.23
C ALA A 226 -1.92 -7.46 12.73
N ARG A 227 -2.97 -7.56 13.56
CA ARG A 227 -3.54 -8.85 13.98
C ARG A 227 -4.00 -9.67 12.79
N GLY A 228 -3.26 -10.75 12.50
CA GLY A 228 -3.53 -11.69 11.42
C GLY A 228 -3.24 -11.15 10.02
N ARG A 229 -2.48 -10.06 9.85
CA ARG A 229 -2.11 -9.48 8.55
C ARG A 229 -0.64 -9.07 8.54
N ARG A 230 -0.05 -8.99 7.36
CA ARG A 230 1.33 -8.53 7.20
C ARG A 230 1.31 -7.04 6.86
N VAL A 231 1.48 -6.19 7.86
CA VAL A 231 1.46 -4.73 7.67
C VAL A 231 2.87 -4.22 7.43
N SER A 232 3.08 -3.59 6.28
CA SER A 232 4.30 -2.88 5.91
C SER A 232 4.01 -1.39 5.83
N LEU A 233 4.74 -0.60 6.61
CA LEU A 233 4.66 0.83 6.67
C LEU A 233 5.85 1.44 5.94
N HIS A 234 5.55 2.27 4.96
CA HIS A 234 6.49 3.01 4.13
C HIS A 234 6.52 4.46 4.61
N LEU A 235 7.51 4.77 5.45
CA LEU A 235 7.74 6.13 5.97
C LEU A 235 8.29 6.99 4.84
N ILE A 236 7.50 7.97 4.41
CA ILE A 236 7.92 8.91 3.38
C ILE A 236 8.58 10.11 4.04
N LEU A 237 9.91 10.14 4.02
CA LEU A 237 10.71 11.23 4.58
C LEU A 237 11.23 12.15 3.48
N ASP A 238 11.32 13.43 3.76
CA ASP A 238 11.84 14.43 2.83
C ASP A 238 13.35 14.70 3.05
N PRO A 239 14.14 15.05 2.02
CA PRO A 239 15.55 15.42 2.21
C PRO A 239 15.76 16.52 3.25
N ALA A 240 14.82 17.48 3.37
CA ALA A 240 14.90 18.51 4.40
C ALA A 240 14.78 17.95 5.83
N GLU A 241 14.23 16.75 6.00
CA GLU A 241 14.21 16.07 7.30
C GLU A 241 15.44 15.21 7.55
N THR A 242 15.96 14.52 6.54
CA THR A 242 17.06 13.57 6.74
C THR A 242 18.43 14.21 6.64
N ALA A 243 18.58 15.19 5.76
CA ALA A 243 19.82 15.93 5.51
C ALA A 243 19.51 17.42 5.30
N PRO A 244 19.00 18.13 6.34
CA PRO A 244 18.70 19.54 6.22
C PRO A 244 19.92 20.38 5.85
N PRO A 245 19.76 21.50 5.13
CA PRO A 245 20.82 22.46 4.90
C PRO A 245 21.44 22.94 6.21
N ALA A 246 22.77 23.03 6.28
CA ALA A 246 23.48 23.52 7.46
C ALA A 246 23.24 25.02 7.73
N ALA A 247 22.87 25.77 6.69
CA ALA A 247 22.54 27.18 6.77
C ALA A 247 21.20 27.41 7.48
N GLY A 248 21.11 28.52 8.22
CA GLY A 248 19.81 28.98 8.71
C GLY A 248 18.89 29.33 7.53
N LEU A 249 17.65 28.88 7.60
CA LEU A 249 16.63 29.16 6.60
C LEU A 249 15.63 30.18 7.16
N ALA A 250 15.19 31.08 6.29
CA ALA A 250 14.01 31.88 6.56
C ALA A 250 12.78 30.99 6.36
N VAL A 251 12.07 30.69 7.44
CA VAL A 251 10.81 29.95 7.44
C VAL A 251 9.68 30.96 7.45
N HIS A 252 8.81 30.89 6.43
CA HIS A 252 7.65 31.75 6.32
C HIS A 252 6.38 30.92 6.47
N ASP A 253 5.50 31.32 7.38
CA ASP A 253 4.17 30.70 7.56
C ASP A 253 3.05 31.45 6.83
N GLY A 254 3.43 32.38 5.94
CA GLY A 254 2.52 33.28 5.23
C GLY A 254 2.15 34.56 5.99
N ARG A 255 2.52 34.70 7.28
CA ARG A 255 2.34 35.95 8.05
C ARG A 255 3.62 36.46 8.69
N ALA A 256 4.47 35.57 9.17
CA ALA A 256 5.72 35.89 9.83
C ALA A 256 6.87 35.13 9.17
N ALA A 257 8.02 35.77 9.16
CA ALA A 257 9.29 35.15 8.81
C ALA A 257 10.05 34.88 10.11
N ARG A 258 10.54 33.66 10.28
CA ARG A 258 11.47 33.32 11.36
C ARG A 258 12.71 32.69 10.76
N HIS A 259 13.88 33.11 11.24
CA HIS A 259 15.12 32.44 10.90
C HIS A 259 15.36 31.29 11.86
N GLY A 260 15.62 30.10 11.33
CA GLY A 260 15.89 28.91 12.12
C GLY A 260 16.75 27.92 11.36
N ARG A 261 17.34 26.96 12.07
CA ARG A 261 17.98 25.80 11.46
C ARG A 261 17.03 24.61 11.55
N LEU A 262 16.91 23.88 10.46
CA LEU A 262 16.24 22.59 10.48
C LEU A 262 17.15 21.57 11.14
N CYS A 263 16.60 20.76 12.03
CA CYS A 263 17.31 19.66 12.67
C CYS A 263 16.95 18.37 11.93
N ALA A 264 17.95 17.51 11.73
CA ALA A 264 17.70 16.21 11.12
C ALA A 264 16.73 15.41 12.02
N HIS A 265 15.68 14.87 11.44
CA HIS A 265 14.77 13.97 12.11
C HIS A 265 15.42 12.59 12.23
N ASP A 266 15.56 12.08 13.44
CA ASP A 266 15.95 10.68 13.66
C ASP A 266 14.70 9.78 13.60
N PRO A 267 14.52 8.96 12.55
CA PRO A 267 13.36 8.10 12.43
C PRO A 267 13.49 6.83 13.30
N LEU A 268 14.67 6.51 13.83
CA LEU A 268 14.92 5.23 14.51
C LEU A 268 14.01 4.97 15.72
N PRO A 269 13.75 5.95 16.63
CA PRO A 269 12.85 5.74 17.75
C PRO A 269 11.42 5.43 17.30
N LEU A 270 10.94 6.15 16.27
CA LEU A 270 9.62 5.91 15.68
C LEU A 270 9.55 4.52 15.04
N MET A 271 10.56 4.15 14.26
CA MET A 271 10.64 2.83 13.62
C MET A 271 10.69 1.69 14.65
N ALA A 272 11.45 1.86 15.74
CA ALA A 272 11.50 0.90 16.83
C ALA A 272 10.13 0.73 17.50
N ARG A 273 9.44 1.84 17.81
CA ARG A 273 8.08 1.83 18.36
C ARG A 273 7.11 1.07 17.45
N LEU A 274 7.11 1.38 16.16
CA LEU A 274 6.22 0.76 15.17
C LEU A 274 6.52 -0.73 14.95
N ARG A 275 7.81 -1.12 14.96
CA ARG A 275 8.21 -2.54 14.92
C ARG A 275 7.76 -3.30 16.17
N GLY A 276 7.77 -2.66 17.33
CA GLY A 276 7.21 -3.19 18.57
C GLY A 276 5.71 -3.52 18.49
N LEU A 277 4.98 -2.86 17.58
CA LEU A 277 3.57 -3.16 17.29
C LEU A 277 3.38 -4.31 16.27
N GLY A 278 4.46 -4.93 15.80
CA GLY A 278 4.44 -6.02 14.82
C GLY A 278 4.44 -5.60 13.35
N LEU A 279 4.76 -4.33 13.06
CA LEU A 279 4.82 -3.81 11.69
C LEU A 279 6.21 -4.01 11.08
N ARG A 280 6.25 -4.25 9.76
CA ARG A 280 7.46 -4.04 8.97
C ARG A 280 7.55 -2.55 8.63
N VAL A 281 8.70 -1.93 8.83
CA VAL A 281 8.87 -0.49 8.61
C VAL A 281 10.09 -0.26 7.74
N ALA A 282 9.89 0.45 6.64
CA ALA A 282 10.91 0.89 5.71
C ALA A 282 10.74 2.38 5.43
N THR A 283 11.85 3.08 5.22
CA THR A 283 11.86 4.45 4.72
C THR A 283 11.87 4.43 3.20
N VAL A 284 11.13 5.35 2.56
CA VAL A 284 11.19 5.55 1.11
C VAL A 284 11.90 6.85 0.86
N LEU A 285 13.05 6.81 0.17
CA LEU A 285 13.84 7.99 -0.19
C LEU A 285 13.47 8.51 -1.60
N PRO A 286 13.88 9.72 -2.00
CA PRO A 286 13.51 10.31 -3.28
C PRO A 286 13.91 9.44 -4.48
N ASP A 287 15.10 8.85 -4.42
CA ASP A 287 15.70 8.06 -5.51
C ASP A 287 15.03 6.70 -5.70
N ASP A 288 14.36 6.18 -4.66
CA ASP A 288 13.58 4.94 -4.72
C ASP A 288 12.29 5.11 -5.56
N THR A 289 11.96 6.36 -5.89
CA THR A 289 10.69 6.69 -6.56
C THR A 289 10.78 6.86 -8.06
N GLY A 290 11.99 6.83 -8.65
CA GLY A 290 12.30 6.69 -10.09
C GLY A 290 11.27 7.25 -11.06
#